data_AF-L8JRR5-F1
#
_entry.id   AF-L8JRR5-F1
#
_cell.length_a   1.000
_cell.length_b   1.000
_cell.length_c   1.000
_cell.angle_alpha   90.00
_cell.angle_beta   90.00
_cell.angle_gamma   90.00
#
_symmetry.space_group_name_H-M   'P 1'
#
loop_
_entity.id
_entity.type
_entity.pdbx_description
1 polymer ?
#
loop_
_entity_poly.entity_id
_entity_poly.type
_entity_poly.pdbx_seq_one_letter_code
_entity_poly.pdbx_strand_id
1 'polypeptide(L)'
;MQDQQPERDRQIIKAIYGIFEEKVKKDLYVKSRDEFKVVIAPQRGSRLDKDTYEDRLYVNMDNIQNIYRRSKEEERRMKVFGNVDSLYQQAVFSNNPKAYYGADIWKYFHEDLSVDYSRDTLTENYLFILTDGYPIVGKNPNKLKEIKAKFPRLHVVLIEATPRDKDLEWDRVMAVWEEWFNDIGIEKYTLIKRGAISKEIEQVKALVTSDA
;
A
#
# COMPACT_ATOMS: atom_id res chain seq x y z
N MET A 1 6.67 -13.21 11.55
CA MET A 1 6.66 -13.23 10.09
C MET A 1 6.11 -14.57 9.68
N GLN A 2 4.98 -14.57 8.96
CA GLN A 2 4.43 -15.80 8.39
C GLN A 2 5.37 -16.29 7.28
N ASP A 3 5.47 -17.60 7.08
CA ASP A 3 6.36 -18.15 6.05
C ASP A 3 6.07 -17.49 4.69
N GLN A 4 7.15 -17.08 4.00
CA GLN A 4 7.15 -16.45 2.66
C GLN A 4 6.50 -15.07 2.52
N GLN A 5 6.08 -14.40 3.61
CA GLN A 5 5.45 -13.08 3.55
C GLN A 5 6.25 -12.02 2.75
N PRO A 6 7.58 -11.86 2.95
CA PRO A 6 8.37 -10.92 2.14
C PRO A 6 8.31 -11.19 0.64
N GLU A 7 8.31 -12.45 0.22
CA GLU A 7 8.26 -12.80 -1.20
C GLU A 7 6.89 -12.49 -1.80
N ARG A 8 5.82 -12.71 -1.04
CA ARG A 8 4.46 -12.41 -1.46
C ARG A 8 4.23 -10.91 -1.59
N ASP A 9 4.65 -10.14 -0.59
CA ASP A 9 4.54 -8.67 -0.64
C ASP A 9 5.26 -8.11 -1.87
N ARG A 10 6.49 -8.59 -2.16
CA ARG A 10 7.22 -8.20 -3.37
C ARG A 10 6.43 -8.47 -4.63
N GLN A 11 5.82 -9.66 -4.76
CA GLN A 11 5.02 -10.02 -5.92
C GLN A 11 3.78 -9.13 -6.08
N ILE A 12 3.09 -8.82 -4.97
CA ILE A 12 1.91 -7.94 -4.97
C ILE A 12 2.30 -6.52 -5.37
N ILE A 13 3.35 -5.94 -4.78
CA ILE A 13 3.81 -4.57 -5.10
C ILE A 13 4.23 -4.47 -6.56
N LYS A 14 5.00 -5.46 -7.06
CA LYS A 14 5.42 -5.51 -8.47
C LYS A 14 4.22 -5.63 -9.42
N ALA A 15 3.19 -6.39 -9.03
CA ALA A 15 1.97 -6.49 -9.81
C ALA A 15 1.16 -5.19 -9.83
N ILE A 16 1.05 -4.48 -8.69
CA ILE A 16 0.42 -3.15 -8.62
C ILE A 16 1.16 -2.16 -9.51
N TYR A 17 2.49 -2.15 -9.48
CA TYR A 17 3.29 -1.32 -10.40
C TYR A 17 3.00 -1.68 -11.87
N GLY A 18 2.89 -2.97 -12.21
CA GLY A 18 2.52 -3.40 -13.56
C GLY A 18 1.14 -2.89 -14.00
N ILE A 19 0.16 -2.84 -13.09
CA ILE A 19 -1.17 -2.26 -13.37
C ILE A 19 -1.06 -0.75 -13.61
N PHE A 20 -0.27 -0.04 -12.79
CA PHE A 20 0.04 1.38 -12.99
C PHE A 20 0.66 1.62 -14.38
N GLU A 21 1.67 0.84 -14.77
CA GLU A 21 2.29 0.95 -16.09
C GLU A 21 1.30 0.69 -17.24
N GLU A 22 0.40 -0.27 -17.08
CA GLU A 22 -0.66 -0.53 -18.06
C GLU A 22 -1.60 0.69 -18.21
N LYS A 23 -1.97 1.37 -17.10
CA LYS A 23 -2.78 2.60 -17.16
C LYS A 23 -2.01 3.74 -17.85
N VAL A 24 -0.78 4.02 -17.42
CA VAL A 24 0.08 5.05 -18.04
C VAL A 24 0.27 4.81 -19.54
N LYS A 25 0.42 3.55 -19.95
CA LYS A 25 0.57 3.15 -21.36
C LYS A 25 -0.71 3.39 -22.17
N LYS A 26 -1.89 3.12 -21.61
CA LYS A 26 -3.18 3.38 -22.27
C LYS A 26 -3.35 4.86 -22.60
N ASP A 27 -2.85 5.74 -21.74
CA ASP A 27 -2.83 7.20 -21.95
C ASP A 27 -1.66 7.69 -22.83
N LEU A 28 -1.08 6.77 -23.60
CA LEU A 28 0.05 6.99 -24.51
C LEU A 28 1.29 7.57 -23.82
N TYR A 29 1.42 7.42 -22.50
CA TYR A 29 2.45 8.01 -21.62
C TYR A 29 2.46 9.54 -21.55
N VAL A 30 2.16 10.25 -22.65
CA VAL A 30 2.33 11.69 -22.79
C VAL A 30 1.32 12.50 -21.97
N LYS A 31 0.12 11.95 -21.73
CA LYS A 31 -0.96 12.65 -21.02
C LYS A 31 -1.10 12.23 -19.56
N SER A 32 -0.54 11.09 -19.18
CA SER A 32 -0.69 10.57 -17.82
C SER A 32 -0.03 11.50 -16.81
N ARG A 33 -0.75 11.74 -15.71
CA ARG A 33 -0.28 12.42 -14.49
C ARG A 33 -0.30 11.46 -13.32
N ASP A 34 -0.34 10.16 -13.60
CA ASP A 34 -0.47 9.13 -12.58
C ASP A 34 0.78 9.09 -11.71
N GLU A 35 0.55 8.70 -10.46
CA GLU A 35 1.59 8.54 -9.45
C GLU A 35 1.52 7.14 -8.85
N PHE A 36 2.70 6.61 -8.53
CA PHE A 36 2.87 5.36 -7.79
C PHE A 36 3.86 5.61 -6.67
N LYS A 37 3.52 5.22 -5.44
CA LYS A 37 4.39 5.34 -4.26
C LYS A 37 4.27 4.09 -3.40
N VAL A 38 5.39 3.57 -2.93
CA VAL A 38 5.41 2.60 -1.82
C VAL A 38 5.77 3.35 -0.55
N VAL A 39 4.92 3.23 0.47
CA VAL A 39 5.15 3.84 1.79
C VAL A 39 5.46 2.75 2.81
N ILE A 40 6.42 3.01 3.70
CA ILE A 40 6.89 2.06 4.69
C ILE A 40 6.36 2.49 6.06
N ALA A 41 5.37 1.75 6.55
CA ALA A 41 4.80 1.99 7.86
C ALA A 41 5.88 1.88 8.96
N PRO A 42 5.99 2.88 9.87
CA PRO A 42 7.00 2.86 10.91
C PRO A 42 6.89 1.63 11.82
N GLN A 43 8.03 0.97 12.05
CA GLN A 43 8.14 -0.19 12.93
C GLN A 43 9.21 0.06 13.99
N ARG A 44 8.85 -0.16 15.26
CA ARG A 44 9.80 -0.05 16.37
C ARG A 44 10.97 -1.03 16.16
N GLY A 45 12.19 -0.53 16.33
CA GLY A 45 13.42 -1.34 16.24
C GLY A 45 13.90 -1.62 14.81
N SER A 46 13.15 -1.21 13.79
CA SER A 46 13.65 -1.21 12.41
C SER A 46 14.74 -0.15 12.25
N ARG A 47 15.85 -0.50 11.58
CA ARG A 47 16.92 0.41 11.16
C ARG A 47 16.84 0.77 9.68
N LEU A 48 15.74 0.38 9.04
CA LEU A 48 15.50 0.64 7.63
C LEU A 48 15.43 2.14 7.39
N ASP A 49 16.23 2.62 6.44
CA ASP A 49 16.18 4.01 5.99
C ASP A 49 14.94 4.21 5.10
N LYS A 50 13.80 4.43 5.77
CA LYS A 50 12.49 4.48 5.10
C LYS A 50 12.45 5.58 4.04
N ASP A 51 12.96 6.76 4.34
CA ASP A 51 12.84 7.93 3.48
C ASP A 51 13.58 7.69 2.16
N THR A 52 14.80 7.14 2.24
CA THR A 52 15.56 6.74 1.03
C THR A 52 14.83 5.72 0.18
N TYR A 53 14.12 4.76 0.78
CA TYR A 53 13.36 3.76 0.02
C TYR A 53 12.08 4.32 -0.57
N GLU A 54 11.33 5.11 0.17
CA GLU A 54 10.11 5.75 -0.30
C GLU A 54 10.40 6.68 -1.49
N ASP A 55 11.48 7.47 -1.43
CA ASP A 55 11.93 8.32 -2.54
C ASP A 55 12.29 7.48 -3.79
N ARG A 56 12.96 6.34 -3.59
CA ARG A 56 13.35 5.42 -4.66
C ARG A 56 12.19 4.60 -5.23
N LEU A 57 11.09 4.51 -4.49
CA LEU A 57 9.86 3.78 -4.83
C LEU A 57 8.71 4.74 -5.13
N TYR A 58 9.02 5.99 -5.45
CA TYR A 58 8.08 6.99 -5.93
C TYR A 58 8.30 7.25 -7.43
N VAL A 59 7.21 7.14 -8.20
CA VAL A 59 7.16 7.46 -9.62
C VAL A 59 6.01 8.43 -9.83
N ASN A 60 6.33 9.63 -10.31
CA ASN A 60 5.35 10.63 -10.72
C ASN A 60 5.56 10.94 -12.19
N MET A 61 4.56 10.64 -13.03
CA MET A 61 4.67 10.84 -14.47
C MET A 61 4.84 12.32 -14.84
N ASP A 62 4.25 13.26 -14.09
CA ASP A 62 4.35 14.70 -14.33
C ASP A 62 5.80 15.20 -14.20
N ASN A 63 6.59 14.59 -13.30
CA ASN A 63 8.00 14.91 -13.09
C ASN A 63 8.94 14.32 -14.16
N ILE A 64 8.44 13.48 -15.07
CA ILE A 64 9.24 12.86 -16.14
C ILE A 64 9.00 13.60 -17.44
N GLN A 65 10.08 14.11 -18.06
CA GLN A 65 9.99 14.75 -19.37
C GLN A 65 9.36 13.80 -20.41
N ASN A 66 8.40 14.32 -21.19
CA ASN A 66 7.59 13.55 -22.13
C ASN A 66 8.40 12.62 -23.06
N ILE A 67 9.55 13.08 -23.54
CA ILE A 67 10.45 12.30 -24.43
C ILE A 67 11.01 11.03 -23.77
N TYR A 68 11.13 11.02 -22.45
CA TYR A 68 11.67 9.90 -21.67
C TYR A 68 10.60 8.99 -21.07
N ARG A 69 9.32 9.42 -21.09
CA ARG A 69 8.24 8.61 -20.51
C ARG A 69 8.17 7.25 -21.19
N ARG A 70 8.03 7.15 -22.50
CA ARG A 70 8.01 5.82 -23.15
C ARG A 70 9.38 5.13 -23.18
N SER A 71 10.43 5.86 -23.57
CA SER A 71 11.74 5.27 -23.88
C SER A 71 12.50 4.76 -22.65
N LYS A 72 12.18 5.27 -21.44
CA LYS A 72 12.81 4.86 -20.18
C LYS A 72 11.91 4.02 -19.27
N GLU A 73 10.74 3.57 -19.75
CA GLU A 73 9.82 2.79 -18.92
C GLU A 73 10.47 1.50 -18.39
N GLU A 74 11.09 0.71 -19.27
CA GLU A 74 11.75 -0.53 -18.84
C GLU A 74 12.86 -0.28 -17.81
N GLU A 75 13.62 0.80 -17.96
CA GLU A 75 14.64 1.19 -16.98
C GLU A 75 14.02 1.57 -15.62
N ARG A 76 12.89 2.29 -15.63
CA ARG A 76 12.16 2.63 -14.40
C ARG A 76 11.59 1.39 -13.72
N ARG A 77 10.96 0.49 -14.49
CA ARG A 77 10.47 -0.79 -13.98
C ARG A 77 11.56 -1.59 -13.28
N MET A 78 12.71 -1.78 -13.94
CA MET A 78 13.84 -2.50 -13.35
C MET A 78 14.34 -1.84 -12.06
N LYS A 79 14.38 -0.50 -12.01
CA LYS A 79 14.74 0.25 -10.80
C LYS A 79 13.73 0.04 -9.67
N VAL A 80 12.44 0.18 -9.94
CA VAL A 80 11.38 -0.06 -8.94
C VAL A 80 11.47 -1.50 -8.43
N PHE A 81 11.56 -2.48 -9.33
CA PHE A 81 11.60 -3.89 -8.94
C PHE A 81 12.86 -4.21 -8.11
N GLY A 82 14.02 -3.71 -8.50
CA GLY A 82 15.26 -3.85 -7.74
C GLY A 82 15.23 -3.15 -6.38
N ASN A 83 14.58 -1.98 -6.28
CA ASN A 83 14.40 -1.27 -5.01
C ASN A 83 13.42 -2.01 -4.08
N VAL A 84 12.35 -2.61 -4.61
CA VAL A 84 11.44 -3.48 -3.86
C VAL A 84 12.19 -4.72 -3.34
N ASP A 85 13.03 -5.34 -4.17
CA ASP A 85 13.84 -6.49 -3.75
C ASP A 85 14.81 -6.11 -2.63
N SER A 86 15.52 -5.00 -2.79
CA SER A 86 16.44 -4.46 -1.79
C SER A 86 15.74 -4.09 -0.48
N LEU A 87 14.58 -3.45 -0.56
CA LEU A 87 13.74 -3.10 0.60
C LEU A 87 13.45 -4.33 1.44
N TYR A 88 12.90 -5.39 0.83
CA TYR A 88 12.55 -6.60 1.57
C TYR A 88 13.77 -7.40 2.04
N GLN A 89 14.91 -7.32 1.33
CA GLN A 89 16.16 -7.89 1.80
C GLN A 89 16.64 -7.22 3.10
N GLN A 90 16.48 -5.90 3.23
CA GLN A 90 16.84 -5.17 4.45
C GLN A 90 15.78 -5.28 5.57
N ALA A 91 14.50 -5.39 5.20
CA ALA A 91 13.41 -5.50 6.17
C ALA A 91 13.44 -6.83 6.95
N VAL A 92 13.99 -7.90 6.36
CA VAL A 92 14.19 -9.19 7.04
C VAL A 92 15.46 -9.15 7.88
N PHE A 93 15.41 -8.50 9.04
CA PHE A 93 16.58 -8.31 9.92
C PHE A 93 16.69 -9.36 11.04
N SER A 94 15.71 -10.25 11.20
CA SER A 94 15.73 -11.30 12.23
C SER A 94 14.99 -12.56 11.79
N ASN A 95 15.47 -13.73 12.21
CA ASN A 95 14.73 -14.99 12.08
C ASN A 95 13.77 -15.24 13.25
N ASN A 96 13.75 -14.36 14.27
CA ASN A 96 12.85 -14.47 15.41
C ASN A 96 11.58 -13.64 15.15
N PRO A 97 10.39 -14.24 15.03
CA PRO A 97 9.14 -13.51 14.83
C PRO A 97 8.87 -12.44 15.90
N LYS A 98 9.34 -12.64 17.14
CA LYS A 98 9.17 -11.68 18.25
C LYS A 98 10.04 -10.43 18.13
N ALA A 99 11.03 -10.42 17.22
CA ALA A 99 11.84 -9.25 16.93
C ALA A 99 11.09 -8.23 16.06
N TYR A 100 10.04 -8.68 15.36
CA TYR A 100 9.17 -7.82 14.58
C TYR A 100 8.07 -7.27 15.48
N TYR A 101 8.13 -5.98 15.71
CA TYR A 101 7.00 -5.21 16.21
C TYR A 101 6.03 -5.01 15.04
N GLY A 102 4.74 -4.87 15.29
CA GLY A 102 3.82 -4.56 14.19
C GLY A 102 4.11 -3.19 13.57
N ALA A 103 3.50 -2.94 12.41
CA ALA A 103 3.51 -1.65 11.73
C ALA A 103 2.45 -0.69 12.27
N ASP A 104 2.83 0.56 12.52
CA ASP A 104 1.88 1.61 12.94
C ASP A 104 1.22 2.24 11.70
N ILE A 105 0.20 1.57 11.17
CA ILE A 105 -0.53 2.03 9.97
C ILE A 105 -1.30 3.31 10.31
N TRP A 106 -1.85 3.43 11.52
CA TRP A 106 -2.52 4.65 11.99
C TRP A 106 -1.64 5.90 11.81
N LYS A 107 -0.35 5.80 12.13
CA LYS A 107 0.57 6.94 11.99
C LYS A 107 0.65 7.46 10.55
N TYR A 108 0.66 6.58 9.55
CA TYR A 108 0.61 6.98 8.15
C TYR A 108 -0.64 7.80 7.82
N PHE A 109 -1.81 7.33 8.25
CA PHE A 109 -3.07 8.03 8.02
C PHE A 109 -3.13 9.40 8.73
N HIS A 110 -2.51 9.52 9.90
CA HIS A 110 -2.50 10.75 10.67
C HIS A 110 -1.47 11.78 10.15
N GLU A 111 -0.28 11.34 9.75
CA GLU A 111 0.85 12.24 9.43
C GLU A 111 1.06 12.43 7.92
N ASP A 112 0.91 11.37 7.12
CA ASP A 112 1.46 11.33 5.76
C ASP A 112 0.36 11.27 4.66
N LEU A 113 -0.76 10.58 4.91
CA LEU A 113 -1.81 10.38 3.92
C LEU A 113 -2.39 11.69 3.37
N SER A 114 -2.43 12.76 4.19
CA SER A 114 -2.94 14.07 3.75
C SER A 114 -2.08 14.75 2.68
N VAL A 115 -0.81 14.36 2.58
CA VAL A 115 0.17 14.82 1.58
C VAL A 115 0.09 13.93 0.33
N ASP A 116 0.00 12.61 0.52
CA ASP A 116 -0.06 11.64 -0.59
C ASP A 116 -1.43 11.60 -1.29
N TYR A 117 -2.50 12.05 -0.62
CA TYR A 117 -3.85 12.07 -1.17
C TYR A 117 -4.05 13.22 -2.17
N SER A 118 -4.38 12.87 -3.42
CA SER A 118 -4.80 13.86 -4.43
C SER A 118 -6.22 14.35 -4.17
N ARG A 119 -6.36 15.67 -4.00
CA ARG A 119 -7.65 16.35 -3.88
C ARG A 119 -8.29 16.68 -5.24
N ASP A 120 -7.60 16.45 -6.35
CA ASP A 120 -8.15 16.69 -7.69
C ASP A 120 -9.32 15.74 -7.96
N THR A 121 -10.50 16.30 -8.24
CA THR A 121 -11.75 15.58 -8.50
C THR A 121 -11.67 14.59 -9.66
N LEU A 122 -10.70 14.77 -10.56
CA LEU A 122 -10.45 13.90 -11.71
C LEU A 122 -9.48 12.76 -11.41
N THR A 123 -8.85 12.75 -10.24
CA THR A 123 -7.94 11.67 -9.80
C THR A 123 -8.68 10.63 -8.97
N GLU A 124 -8.49 9.36 -9.33
CA GLU A 124 -8.83 8.22 -8.47
C GLU A 124 -7.67 7.94 -7.51
N ASN A 125 -7.94 7.89 -6.20
CA ASN A 125 -6.92 7.54 -5.21
C ASN A 125 -7.12 6.10 -4.77
N TYR A 126 -6.06 5.30 -4.83
CA TYR A 126 -6.03 3.94 -4.28
C TYR A 126 -4.96 3.83 -3.19
N LEU A 127 -5.30 3.22 -2.07
CA LEU A 127 -4.35 2.87 -1.01
C LEU A 127 -4.39 1.35 -0.79
N PHE A 128 -3.34 0.67 -1.20
CA PHE A 128 -3.17 -0.77 -0.95
C PHE A 128 -2.42 -0.97 0.37
N ILE A 129 -3.03 -1.70 1.31
CA ILE A 129 -2.47 -1.97 2.62
C ILE A 129 -2.16 -3.47 2.70
N LEU A 130 -0.87 -3.81 2.77
CA LEU A 130 -0.41 -5.18 3.00
C LEU A 130 -0.28 -5.39 4.52
N THR A 131 -1.19 -6.16 5.11
CA THR A 131 -1.23 -6.34 6.57
C THR A 131 -1.81 -7.70 6.96
N ASP A 132 -1.32 -8.25 8.07
CA ASP A 132 -1.87 -9.49 8.64
C ASP A 132 -3.15 -9.27 9.46
N GLY A 133 -3.51 -8.02 9.78
CA GLY A 133 -4.83 -7.72 10.33
C GLY A 133 -5.01 -6.34 10.95
N TYR A 134 -4.32 -6.00 12.03
CA TYR A 134 -4.70 -4.84 12.84
C TYR A 134 -4.04 -3.53 12.36
N PRO A 135 -4.77 -2.39 12.36
CA PRO A 135 -4.24 -1.08 11.94
C PRO A 135 -3.26 -0.45 12.95
N ILE A 136 -3.29 -0.89 14.21
CA ILE A 136 -2.61 -0.23 15.34
C ILE A 136 -1.82 -1.25 16.14
N VAL A 137 -0.61 -0.85 16.56
CA VAL A 137 0.30 -1.68 17.36
C VAL A 137 0.37 -1.14 18.78
N GLY A 138 -0.27 -1.83 19.72
CA GLY A 138 -0.02 -1.64 21.14
C GLY A 138 -0.70 -0.42 21.80
N LYS A 139 -1.69 -0.74 22.65
CA LYS A 139 -2.24 0.02 23.80
C LYS A 139 -3.17 1.22 23.53
N ASN A 140 -4.46 0.87 23.65
CA ASN A 140 -5.62 1.69 23.94
C ASN A 140 -6.02 2.69 22.83
N PRO A 141 -7.00 2.37 21.98
CA PRO A 141 -7.46 3.25 20.90
C PRO A 141 -7.86 4.65 21.40
N ASN A 142 -8.26 4.78 22.66
CA ASN A 142 -8.58 6.06 23.31
C ASN A 142 -7.39 7.04 23.42
N LYS A 143 -6.17 6.63 23.07
CA LYS A 143 -4.97 7.50 23.04
C LYS A 143 -4.58 7.96 21.65
N LEU A 144 -5.23 7.45 20.60
CA LEU A 144 -4.96 7.89 19.24
C LEU A 144 -5.56 9.28 19.05
N LYS A 145 -4.80 10.14 18.36
CA LYS A 145 -5.33 11.46 18.01
C LYS A 145 -6.42 11.29 16.96
N GLU A 146 -7.41 12.16 17.01
CA GLU A 146 -8.41 12.22 15.96
C GLU A 146 -7.76 12.62 14.63
N ILE A 147 -8.08 11.89 13.56
CA ILE A 147 -7.71 12.28 12.20
C ILE A 147 -8.82 13.18 11.67
N LYS A 148 -8.54 14.49 11.64
CA LYS A 148 -9.53 15.50 11.22
C LYS A 148 -9.74 15.54 9.71
N ALA A 149 -8.76 15.10 8.94
CA ALA A 149 -8.86 15.05 7.48
C ALA A 149 -9.85 13.98 7.03
N LYS A 150 -10.54 14.24 5.91
CA LYS A 150 -11.50 13.31 5.30
C LYS A 150 -11.02 12.89 3.91
N PHE A 151 -11.27 11.64 3.54
CA PHE A 151 -10.78 11.03 2.30
C PHE A 151 -11.89 10.34 1.48
N PRO A 152 -12.95 11.07 1.05
CA PRO A 152 -14.15 10.50 0.42
C PRO A 152 -13.89 9.79 -0.92
N ARG A 153 -12.80 10.14 -1.61
CA ARG A 153 -12.44 9.55 -2.92
C ARG A 153 -11.20 8.67 -2.84
N LEU A 154 -10.94 8.10 -1.66
CA LEU A 154 -9.91 7.10 -1.45
C LEU A 154 -10.54 5.71 -1.46
N HIS A 155 -10.05 4.85 -2.35
CA HIS A 155 -10.37 3.43 -2.33
C HIS A 155 -9.27 2.68 -1.58
N VAL A 156 -9.58 2.18 -0.38
CA VAL A 156 -8.63 1.37 0.39
C VAL A 156 -8.78 -0.11 0.01
N VAL A 157 -7.67 -0.78 -0.27
CA VAL A 157 -7.64 -2.22 -0.55
C VAL A 157 -6.73 -2.90 0.47
N LEU A 158 -7.32 -3.64 1.40
CA LEU A 158 -6.59 -4.42 2.39
C LEU A 158 -6.30 -5.79 1.79
N ILE A 159 -5.03 -6.16 1.74
CA ILE A 159 -4.56 -7.42 1.17
C ILE A 159 -3.85 -8.20 2.27
N GLU A 160 -3.99 -9.53 2.19
CA GLU A 160 -3.32 -10.50 3.06
C GLU A 160 -3.84 -10.59 4.50
N ALA A 161 -5.03 -10.06 4.76
CA ALA A 161 -5.68 -10.21 6.06
C ALA A 161 -5.78 -11.70 6.41
N THR A 162 -5.13 -12.09 7.51
CA THR A 162 -5.07 -13.46 8.02
C THR A 162 -5.28 -13.47 9.54
N PRO A 163 -6.45 -13.01 10.03
CA PRO A 163 -6.75 -13.06 11.45
C PRO A 163 -6.74 -14.53 11.91
N ARG A 164 -6.28 -14.75 13.14
CA ARG A 164 -6.04 -16.11 13.63
C ARG A 164 -7.39 -16.83 13.74
N ASP A 165 -7.40 -18.13 13.43
CA ASP A 165 -8.57 -19.03 13.28
C ASP A 165 -9.50 -19.18 14.51
N LYS A 166 -9.52 -18.23 15.45
CA LYS A 166 -10.55 -18.17 16.47
C LYS A 166 -11.80 -17.53 15.87
N ASP A 167 -12.92 -18.23 15.98
CA ASP A 167 -14.24 -17.74 15.63
C ASP A 167 -14.40 -16.27 16.11
N LEU A 168 -14.78 -15.38 15.19
CA LEU A 168 -15.00 -13.93 15.38
C LEU A 168 -13.76 -12.99 15.35
N GLU A 169 -12.52 -13.46 15.21
CA GLU A 169 -11.37 -12.53 15.08
C GLU A 169 -11.42 -11.73 13.77
N TRP A 170 -11.90 -12.35 12.68
CA TRP A 170 -12.10 -11.68 11.39
C TRP A 170 -13.09 -10.51 11.48
N ASP A 171 -14.27 -10.77 12.04
CA ASP A 171 -15.32 -9.75 12.13
C ASP A 171 -14.91 -8.60 13.05
N ARG A 172 -14.10 -8.88 14.08
CA ARG A 172 -13.56 -7.85 14.97
C ARG A 172 -12.52 -6.99 14.29
N VAL A 173 -11.55 -7.60 13.58
CA VAL A 173 -10.56 -6.84 12.81
C VAL A 173 -11.28 -5.96 11.79
N MET A 174 -12.30 -6.49 11.14
CA MET A 174 -13.08 -5.74 10.18
C MET A 174 -13.88 -4.61 10.81
N ALA A 175 -14.61 -4.86 11.89
CA ALA A 175 -15.32 -3.81 12.58
C ALA A 175 -14.41 -2.63 12.97
N VAL A 176 -13.17 -2.91 13.40
CA VAL A 176 -12.18 -1.87 13.72
C VAL A 176 -11.77 -1.06 12.48
N TRP A 177 -11.54 -1.71 11.34
CA TRP A 177 -11.23 -1.00 10.09
C TRP A 177 -12.42 -0.20 9.57
N GLU A 178 -13.63 -0.77 9.60
CA GLU A 178 -14.84 -0.13 9.10
C GLU A 178 -15.22 1.09 9.93
N GLU A 179 -15.23 0.97 11.26
CA GLU A 179 -15.44 2.09 12.18
C GLU A 179 -14.44 3.21 11.89
N TRP A 180 -13.16 2.86 11.77
CA TRP A 180 -12.11 3.84 11.51
C TRP A 180 -12.22 4.50 10.14
N PHE A 181 -12.51 3.74 9.07
CA PHE A 181 -12.72 4.28 7.73
C PHE A 181 -13.92 5.21 7.66
N ASN A 182 -15.03 4.86 8.30
CA ASN A 182 -16.18 5.73 8.42
C ASN A 182 -15.81 7.05 9.14
N ASP A 183 -15.04 6.97 10.22
CA ASP A 183 -14.59 8.13 10.98
C ASP A 183 -13.71 9.08 10.17
N ILE A 184 -12.94 8.60 9.19
CA ILE A 184 -12.13 9.44 8.30
C ILE A 184 -12.76 9.66 6.93
N GLY A 185 -14.04 9.29 6.78
CA GLY A 185 -14.83 9.53 5.57
C GLY A 185 -14.33 8.77 4.35
N ILE A 186 -13.81 7.55 4.53
CA ILE A 186 -13.49 6.63 3.43
C ILE A 186 -14.75 5.80 3.14
N GLU A 187 -15.33 6.02 1.98
CA GLU A 187 -16.61 5.40 1.59
C GLU A 187 -16.41 4.08 0.82
N LYS A 188 -15.21 3.86 0.26
CA LYS A 188 -14.90 2.69 -0.57
C LYS A 188 -13.69 1.96 -0.01
N TYR A 189 -13.92 0.73 0.44
CA TYR A 189 -12.85 -0.17 0.82
C TYR A 189 -13.13 -1.60 0.34
N THR A 190 -12.07 -2.36 0.11
CA THR A 190 -12.15 -3.75 -0.32
C THR A 190 -11.13 -4.56 0.45
N LEU A 191 -11.49 -5.80 0.73
CA LEU A 191 -10.69 -6.70 1.54
C LEU A 191 -10.47 -7.99 0.78
N ILE A 192 -9.20 -8.32 0.60
CA ILE A 192 -8.74 -9.50 -0.09
C ILE A 192 -8.16 -10.45 0.95
N LYS A 193 -8.91 -11.51 1.25
CA LYS A 193 -8.46 -12.61 2.11
C LYS A 193 -7.20 -13.25 1.52
N ARG A 194 -6.25 -13.59 2.38
CA ARG A 194 -5.08 -14.37 1.97
C ARG A 194 -5.51 -15.69 1.34
N GLY A 195 -4.94 -15.98 0.17
CA GLY A 195 -5.18 -17.16 -0.63
C GLY A 195 -4.06 -17.40 -1.65
N ALA A 196 -4.43 -17.91 -2.82
CA ALA A 196 -3.49 -18.05 -3.93
C ALA A 196 -3.11 -16.67 -4.47
N ILE A 197 -1.82 -16.37 -4.53
CA ILE A 197 -1.34 -15.03 -4.91
C ILE A 197 -1.83 -14.58 -6.29
N SER A 198 -1.94 -15.51 -7.25
CA SER A 198 -2.51 -15.21 -8.57
C SER A 198 -3.94 -14.68 -8.49
N LYS A 199 -4.78 -15.26 -7.62
CA LYS A 199 -6.17 -14.82 -7.42
C LYS A 199 -6.26 -13.47 -6.72
N GLU A 200 -5.32 -13.18 -5.82
CA GLU A 200 -5.26 -11.88 -5.15
C GLU A 200 -4.85 -10.78 -6.14
N ILE A 201 -3.82 -11.04 -6.95
CA ILE A 201 -3.40 -10.13 -8.03
C ILE A 201 -4.52 -9.89 -9.05
N GLU A 202 -5.26 -10.95 -9.43
CA GLU A 202 -6.42 -10.82 -10.31
C GLU A 202 -7.52 -9.92 -9.70
N GLN A 203 -7.81 -10.07 -8.40
CA GLN A 203 -8.77 -9.21 -7.70
C GLN A 203 -8.29 -7.75 -7.65
N VAL A 204 -7.02 -7.51 -7.32
CA VAL A 204 -6.43 -6.16 -7.35
C VAL A 204 -6.56 -5.55 -8.74
N LYS A 205 -6.21 -6.31 -9.79
CA LYS A 205 -6.33 -5.86 -11.18
C LYS A 205 -7.78 -5.54 -11.55
N ALA A 206 -8.72 -6.40 -11.17
CA ALA A 206 -10.14 -6.18 -11.42
C ALA A 206 -10.63 -4.89 -10.76
N LEU A 207 -10.29 -4.63 -9.51
CA LEU A 207 -10.70 -3.42 -8.78
C LEU A 207 -10.22 -2.14 -9.47
N VAL A 208 -8.94 -2.09 -9.86
CA VAL A 208 -8.33 -0.90 -10.47
C VAL A 208 -8.79 -0.66 -11.91
N THR A 209 -9.30 -1.71 -12.58
CA THR A 209 -9.74 -1.64 -13.98
C THR A 209 -11.25 -1.59 -14.15
N SER A 210 -12.04 -2.02 -13.15
CA SER A 210 -13.52 -1.90 -13.17
C SER A 210 -13.99 -0.46 -12.94
N ASP A 211 -13.13 0.38 -12.37
CA ASP A 211 -13.40 1.78 -12.09
C ASP A 211 -13.02 2.71 -13.27
N ALA A 212 -12.33 2.20 -14.30
CA ALA A 212 -11.86 2.93 -15.49
C ALA A 212 -12.78 2.73 -16.71
#